data_AF-A0A0A9A7X5-F1
#
_entry.id   AF-A0A0A9A7X5-F1
#
_cell.length_a   1.000
_cell.length_b   1.000
_cell.length_c   1.000
_cell.angle_alpha   90.00
_cell.angle_beta   90.00
_cell.angle_gamma   90.00
#
_symmetry.space_group_name_H-M   'P 1'
#
loop_
_entity.id
_entity.type
_entity.pdbx_description
1 polymer ?
#
loop_
_entity_poly.entity_id
_entity_poly.type
_entity_poly.pdbx_seq_one_letter_code
_entity_poly.pdbx_strand_id
1 'polypeptide(L)'
;MPNPGAFIVNIGDLLQLISNDKFSSVEHRVVVKNAGPRVSIACVFSTHFHPASTRIYSPIRELLSDENPPLYRETLVRDYISHYYSIGLDGREKTALSDFRL
;
A
#
# COMPACT_ATOMS: atom_id res chain seq x y z
N MET A 1 0.99 -9.50 -21.88
CA MET A 1 2.36 -9.18 -21.41
C MET A 1 2.49 -7.67 -21.38
N PRO A 2 3.28 -7.08 -20.47
CA PRO A 2 3.52 -5.63 -20.50
C PRO A 2 4.10 -5.19 -21.84
N ASN A 3 3.87 -3.93 -22.20
CA ASN A 3 4.46 -3.35 -23.41
C ASN A 3 5.99 -3.42 -23.34
N PRO A 4 6.68 -3.74 -24.46
CA PRO A 4 8.15 -3.72 -24.49
C PRO A 4 8.70 -2.37 -24.00
N GLY A 5 9.70 -2.42 -23.11
CA GLY A 5 10.34 -1.22 -22.55
C GLY A 5 9.51 -0.46 -21.51
N ALA A 6 8.34 -0.96 -21.09
CA ALA A 6 7.49 -0.29 -20.10
C ALA A 6 7.59 -0.92 -18.70
N PHE A 7 7.38 -0.08 -17.68
CA PHE A 7 7.15 -0.50 -16.31
C PHE A 7 5.66 -0.45 -15.97
N ILE A 8 5.23 -1.32 -15.07
CA ILE A 8 3.92 -1.22 -14.42
C ILE A 8 4.15 -0.57 -13.05
N VAL A 9 3.42 0.49 -12.76
CA VAL A 9 3.47 1.20 -11.47
C VAL A 9 2.13 1.05 -10.77
N ASN A 10 2.18 0.62 -9.51
CA ASN A 10 1.00 0.45 -8.66
C ASN A 10 1.05 1.43 -7.48
N ILE A 11 -0.12 1.84 -7.01
CA ILE A 11 -0.28 2.56 -5.74
C ILE A 11 -0.30 1.52 -4.61
N GLY A 12 0.45 1.80 -3.54
CA GLY A 12 0.42 1.00 -2.31
C GLY A 12 -0.37 1.68 -1.20
N ASP A 13 -0.75 0.90 -0.19
CA ASP A 13 -1.61 1.33 0.91
C ASP A 13 -1.11 2.57 1.65
N LEU A 14 0.20 2.65 1.89
CA LEU A 14 0.79 3.80 2.58
C LEU A 14 0.66 5.10 1.77
N LEU A 15 0.62 5.02 0.44
CA LEU A 15 0.35 6.18 -0.41
C LEU A 15 -1.14 6.55 -0.39
N GLN A 16 -2.03 5.56 -0.41
CA GLN A 16 -3.46 5.78 -0.23
C GLN A 16 -3.75 6.48 1.11
N LEU A 17 -3.14 6.01 2.20
CA LEU A 17 -3.25 6.57 3.55
C LEU A 17 -2.87 8.07 3.58
N ILE A 18 -1.67 8.42 3.12
CA ILE A 18 -1.20 9.81 3.18
C ILE A 18 -1.96 10.71 2.20
N SER A 19 -2.51 10.14 1.13
CA SER A 19 -3.32 10.87 0.15
C SER A 19 -4.77 11.10 0.60
N ASN A 20 -5.16 10.57 1.76
CA ASN A 20 -6.54 10.59 2.25
C ASN A 20 -7.53 10.02 1.20
N ASP A 21 -7.25 8.82 0.68
CA ASP A 21 -8.02 8.16 -0.40
C ASP A 21 -8.05 8.84 -1.77
N LYS A 22 -7.29 9.92 -1.99
CA LYS A 22 -7.15 10.51 -3.32
C LYS A 22 -6.55 9.53 -4.34
N PHE A 23 -5.71 8.61 -3.88
CA PHE A 23 -5.26 7.45 -4.65
C PHE A 23 -5.72 6.15 -4.00
N SER A 24 -6.12 5.18 -4.82
CA SER A 24 -6.51 3.84 -4.35
C SER A 24 -5.39 2.85 -4.60
N SER A 25 -4.98 2.17 -3.54
CA SER A 25 -4.28 0.88 -3.59
C SER A 25 -5.24 -0.17 -4.13
N VAL A 26 -4.73 -1.12 -4.91
CA VAL A 26 -5.53 -2.15 -5.58
C VAL A 26 -4.94 -3.53 -5.35
N GLU A 27 -5.83 -4.48 -5.09
CA GLU A 27 -5.46 -5.89 -5.04
C GLU A 27 -5.00 -6.35 -6.43
N HIS A 28 -3.87 -7.05 -6.46
CA HIS A 28 -3.32 -7.61 -7.68
C HIS A 28 -2.82 -9.01 -7.41
N ARG A 29 -3.00 -9.90 -8.38
CA ARG A 29 -2.54 -11.29 -8.32
C ARG A 29 -1.83 -11.69 -9.60
N VAL A 30 -0.86 -12.60 -9.47
CA VAL A 30 -0.23 -13.25 -10.60
C VAL A 30 -0.84 -14.63 -10.77
N VAL A 31 -1.38 -14.90 -11.95
CA VAL A 31 -1.97 -16.20 -12.29
C VAL A 31 -0.96 -17.01 -13.09
N VAL A 32 -0.72 -18.25 -12.66
CA VAL A 32 0.10 -19.21 -13.42
C VAL A 32 -0.69 -19.66 -14.65
N LYS A 33 -0.02 -19.67 -15.81
CA LYS A 33 -0.58 -20.19 -17.07
C LYS A 33 0.33 -21.31 -17.59
N ASN A 34 -0.22 -22.24 -18.38
CA ASN A 34 0.54 -23.30 -19.06
C ASN A 34 1.38 -22.78 -20.25
N ALA A 35 1.91 -21.56 -20.16
CA ALA A 35 2.60 -20.86 -21.23
C ALA A 35 4.14 -20.77 -21.03
N GLY A 36 4.68 -21.51 -20.06
CA GLY A 36 6.09 -21.47 -19.68
C GLY A 36 6.40 -20.52 -18.52
N PRO A 37 7.67 -20.46 -18.07
CA PRO A 37 8.08 -19.64 -16.93
C PRO A 37 7.92 -18.14 -17.20
N ARG A 38 7.52 -17.39 -16.16
CA ARG A 38 7.44 -15.92 -16.17
C ARG A 38 8.36 -15.37 -15.10
N VAL A 39 9.22 -14.42 -15.47
CA VAL A 39 10.12 -13.70 -14.55
C VAL A 39 9.68 -12.24 -14.46
N SER A 40 9.67 -11.69 -13.24
CA SER A 40 9.42 -10.27 -12.98
C SER A 40 10.22 -9.81 -11.76
N ILE A 41 10.68 -8.55 -11.78
CA ILE A 41 11.35 -7.90 -10.66
C ILE A 41 10.44 -6.78 -10.17
N ALA A 42 10.20 -6.73 -8.86
CA ALA A 42 9.44 -5.66 -8.22
C ALA A 42 10.39 -4.74 -7.44
N CYS A 43 10.15 -3.44 -7.51
CA CYS A 43 10.82 -2.44 -6.70
C CYS A 43 9.75 -1.72 -5.87
N VAL A 44 9.87 -1.75 -4.54
CA VAL A 44 8.90 -1.17 -3.61
C VAL A 44 9.53 0.03 -2.93
N PHE A 45 8.93 1.21 -3.10
CA PHE A 45 9.38 2.43 -2.43
C PHE A 45 8.68 2.56 -1.07
N SER A 46 9.42 2.37 0.01
CA SER A 46 8.87 2.53 1.35
C SER A 46 9.97 2.75 2.40
N THR A 47 9.64 3.46 3.47
CA THR A 47 10.58 3.75 4.57
C THR A 47 10.69 2.62 5.59
N HIS A 48 9.90 1.54 5.44
CA HIS A 48 9.89 0.44 6.41
C HIS A 48 11.14 -0.45 6.36
N PHE A 49 11.88 -0.44 5.24
CA PHE A 49 13.10 -1.22 5.10
C PHE A 49 14.23 -0.74 6.02
N HIS A 50 14.11 0.46 6.60
CA HIS A 50 15.03 0.93 7.62
C HIS A 50 14.64 0.32 8.99
N PRO A 51 15.49 -0.51 9.63
CA PRO A 51 15.14 -1.24 10.85
C PRO A 51 14.75 -0.34 12.03
N ALA A 52 15.29 0.87 12.08
CA ALA A 52 14.98 1.87 13.11
C ALA A 52 14.03 2.98 12.59
N SER A 53 13.20 2.69 11.58
CA SER A 53 12.28 3.68 11.03
C SER A 53 11.26 4.12 12.08
N THR A 54 11.34 5.39 12.45
CA THR A 54 10.34 6.09 13.29
C THR A 54 9.36 6.90 12.44
N ARG A 55 9.31 6.63 11.12
CA ARG A 55 8.48 7.40 10.20
C ARG A 55 7.00 7.19 10.53
N ILE A 56 6.36 8.30 10.84
CA ILE A 56 4.93 8.41 11.00
C ILE A 56 4.28 8.68 9.63
N TYR A 57 3.19 7.98 9.38
CA TYR A 57 2.29 8.13 8.24
C TYR A 57 0.94 8.66 8.75
N SER A 58 0.50 9.76 8.15
CA SER A 58 -0.81 10.39 8.39
C SER A 58 -1.26 11.09 7.10
N PRO A 59 -2.57 11.36 6.94
CA PRO A 59 -3.06 12.16 5.83
C PRO A 59 -2.29 13.49 5.71
N ILE A 60 -1.85 13.82 4.51
CA ILE A 60 -1.15 15.07 4.20
C ILE A 60 -2.09 16.23 4.55
N ARG A 61 -1.62 17.13 5.42
CA ARG A 61 -2.45 18.20 5.99
C ARG A 61 -3.05 19.11 4.92
N GLU A 62 -2.29 19.38 3.87
CA GLU A 62 -2.68 20.19 2.72
C GLU A 62 -3.78 19.56 1.85
N LEU A 63 -4.08 18.27 2.04
CA LEU A 63 -5.18 17.58 1.38
C LEU A 63 -6.46 17.55 2.24
N LEU A 64 -6.41 18.04 3.48
CA LEU A 64 -7.53 18.01 4.41
C LEU A 64 -8.31 19.34 4.38
N SER A 65 -9.62 19.25 4.59
CA SER A 65 -10.52 20.39 4.82
C SER A 65 -11.71 19.96 5.68
N ASP A 66 -12.62 20.90 6.00
CA ASP A 66 -13.85 20.57 6.73
C ASP A 66 -14.75 19.60 5.93
N GLU A 67 -14.73 19.69 4.60
CA GLU A 67 -15.44 18.80 3.68
C GLU A 67 -14.65 17.52 3.35
N ASN A 68 -13.35 17.48 3.64
CA ASN A 68 -12.48 16.31 3.47
C ASN A 68 -11.68 16.05 4.74
N PRO A 69 -12.34 15.59 5.83
CA PRO A 69 -11.66 15.31 7.09
C PRO A 69 -10.70 14.11 6.93
N PRO A 70 -9.75 13.93 7.87
CA PRO A 70 -8.88 12.77 7.85
C PRO A 70 -9.70 11.48 7.92
N LEU A 71 -9.36 10.52 7.07
CA LEU A 71 -9.97 9.19 7.01
C LEU A 71 -9.12 8.13 7.73
N TYR A 72 -7.88 8.47 8.07
CA TYR A 72 -6.89 7.57 8.64
C TYR A 72 -6.25 8.17 9.88
N ARG A 73 -5.95 7.31 10.85
CA ARG A 73 -5.20 7.69 12.05
C ARG A 73 -3.71 7.79 11.78
N GLU A 74 -3.04 8.61 12.56
CA GLU A 74 -1.58 8.66 12.59
C GLU A 74 -0.99 7.29 12.98
N THR A 75 -0.05 6.79 12.19
CA THR A 75 0.45 5.42 12.29
C THR A 75 1.96 5.36 12.08
N LEU A 76 2.70 4.65 12.93
CA LEU A 76 4.10 4.33 12.65
C LEU A 76 4.19 3.30 11.53
N VAL A 77 5.10 3.53 10.58
CA VAL A 77 5.28 2.62 9.43
C VAL A 77 5.56 1.18 9.85
N ARG A 78 6.30 0.98 10.94
CA ARG A 78 6.61 -0.36 11.47
C ARG A 78 5.36 -1.08 12.02
N ASP A 79 4.44 -0.33 12.63
CA ASP A 79 3.22 -0.90 13.21
C ASP A 79 2.27 -1.33 12.09
N TYR A 80 2.16 -0.49 11.05
CA TYR A 80 1.45 -0.84 9.82
C TYR A 80 1.98 -2.12 9.19
N ILE A 81 3.29 -2.21 9.00
CA ILE A 81 3.91 -3.36 8.31
C ILE A 81 3.84 -4.64 9.14
N SER A 82 4.01 -4.53 10.47
CA SER A 82 3.80 -5.66 11.39
C SER A 82 2.37 -6.22 11.28
N HIS A 83 1.38 -5.33 11.26
CA HIS A 83 -0.04 -5.70 11.10
C HIS A 83 -0.34 -6.28 9.71
N TYR A 84 0.21 -5.68 8.66
CA TYR A 84 0.07 -6.19 7.29
C TYR A 84 0.56 -7.64 7.17
N TYR A 85 1.71 -7.96 7.77
CA TYR A 85 2.22 -9.34 7.76
C TYR A 85 1.42 -10.31 8.65
N SER A 86 0.75 -9.83 9.70
CA SER A 86 -0.06 -10.69 10.57
C SER A 86 -1.39 -11.12 9.93
N ILE A 87 -1.96 -10.28 9.04
CA ILE A 87 -3.18 -10.62 8.28
C ILE A 87 -2.89 -11.55 7.10
N GLY A 88 -1.73 -11.41 6.46
CA GLY A 88 -1.37 -12.19 5.28
C GLY A 88 -2.06 -11.71 4.00
N LEU A 89 -1.96 -12.50 2.93
CA LEU A 89 -2.32 -12.10 1.55
C LEU A 89 -3.74 -12.53 1.13
N ASP A 90 -4.50 -13.14 2.03
CA ASP A 90 -5.66 -13.94 1.64
C ASP A 90 -6.94 -13.12 1.38
N GLY A 91 -6.90 -11.79 1.50
CA GLY A 91 -7.80 -10.77 0.91
C GLY A 91 -9.32 -10.90 1.09
N ARG A 92 -9.81 -12.00 1.69
CA ARG A 92 -11.20 -12.45 1.56
C ARG A 92 -12.19 -11.71 2.44
N GLU A 93 -11.72 -10.99 3.46
CA GLU A 93 -12.60 -10.29 4.40
C GLU A 93 -12.22 -8.81 4.60
N LYS A 94 -10.93 -8.47 4.72
CA LYS A 94 -10.50 -7.11 5.05
C LYS A 94 -9.03 -6.88 4.67
N THR A 95 -8.69 -5.72 4.10
CA THR A 95 -7.29 -5.33 3.84
C THR A 95 -6.66 -4.73 5.10
N ALA A 96 -5.35 -4.88 5.28
CA ALA A 96 -4.65 -4.35 6.47
C ALA A 96 -4.91 -2.84 6.68
N LEU A 97 -4.98 -2.07 5.59
CA LEU A 97 -5.24 -0.63 5.61
C LEU A 97 -6.53 -0.24 6.32
N SER A 98 -7.57 -1.08 6.21
CA SER A 98 -8.88 -0.75 6.76
C SER A 98 -8.97 -0.84 8.30
N ASP A 99 -7.95 -1.38 8.97
CA ASP A 99 -7.81 -1.30 10.44
C ASP A 99 -7.14 -0.01 10.93
N PHE A 100 -6.68 0.84 10.00
CA PHE A 100 -6.08 2.14 10.29
C PHE A 100 -6.98 3.32 9.91
N ARG A 101 -8.19 3.05 9.42
CA ARG A 101 -9.22 4.08 9.22
C ARG A 101 -9.76 4.58 10.56
N LEU A 102 -10.24 5.83 10.57
CA LEU A 102 -10.95 6.45 11.70
C LEU A 102 -12.40 5.97 11.80
#